data_AF-A0A1L6MXE3-F1
#
_entry.id   AF-A0A1L6MXE3-F1
#
_cell.length_a   1.000
_cell.length_b   1.000
_cell.length_c   1.000
_cell.angle_alpha   90.00
_cell.angle_beta   90.00
_cell.angle_gamma   90.00
#
_symmetry.space_group_name_H-M   'P 1'
#
loop_
_entity.id
_entity.type
_entity.pdbx_description
1 polymer ?
#
loop_
_entity_poly.entity_id
_entity_poly.type
_entity_poly.pdbx_seq_one_letter_code
_entity_poly.pdbx_strand_id
1 'polypeptide(L)'
;MMASCQLFLSGAILKTVNLPHKATVEDVLHIYEEGWRLGLKAIAIYKDCAKLLTPFRVQVVVPLPKNRLSTLLLPDRKMSISSTPIWVRVRLPKKRMGFTREARVREHKIFLRIRQHEDGC
;
A
#
# COMPACT_ATOMS: atom_id res chain seq x y z
N MET A 1 -12.99 13.82 -10.67
CA MET A 1 -11.80 14.58 -11.13
C MET A 1 -11.25 14.06 -12.47
N MET A 2 -10.92 12.78 -12.65
CA MET A 2 -10.39 12.30 -13.95
C MET A 2 -11.42 12.40 -15.07
N ALA A 3 -12.67 12.01 -14.80
CA ALA A 3 -13.75 12.00 -15.80
C ALA A 3 -14.00 13.37 -16.44
N SER A 4 -13.97 14.46 -15.65
CA SER A 4 -14.19 15.82 -16.14
C SER A 4 -13.14 16.29 -17.15
N CYS A 5 -11.90 15.78 -17.05
CA CYS A 5 -10.84 16.10 -18.00
C CYS A 5 -10.82 15.17 -19.22
N GLN A 6 -11.45 13.99 -19.11
CA GLN A 6 -11.30 12.90 -20.09
C GLN A 6 -11.91 13.24 -21.46
N LEU A 7 -12.94 14.08 -21.51
CA LEU A 7 -13.59 14.55 -22.74
C LEU A 7 -12.65 15.36 -23.64
N PHE A 8 -11.70 16.08 -23.04
CA PHE A 8 -10.76 16.96 -23.76
C PHE A 8 -9.46 16.26 -24.16
N LEU A 9 -9.32 14.97 -23.84
CA LEU A 9 -8.10 14.22 -24.07
C LEU A 9 -8.34 13.10 -25.08
N SER A 10 -7.57 13.13 -26.17
CA SER A 10 -7.54 12.06 -27.17
C SER A 10 -7.02 10.74 -26.56
N GLY A 11 -6.06 10.82 -25.64
CA GLY A 11 -5.49 9.68 -24.92
C GLY A 11 -6.08 9.42 -23.52
N ALA A 12 -5.56 8.40 -22.85
CA ALA A 12 -5.90 8.10 -21.46
C ALA A 12 -5.11 8.98 -20.47
N ILE A 13 -5.67 9.15 -19.27
CA ILE A 13 -5.05 9.95 -18.20
C ILE A 13 -4.08 9.07 -17.40
N LEU A 14 -2.80 9.44 -17.35
CA LEU A 14 -1.79 8.80 -16.50
C LEU A 14 -1.86 9.33 -15.06
N LYS A 15 -2.96 9.01 -14.36
CA LYS A 15 -3.18 9.35 -12.94
C LYS A 15 -3.55 8.08 -12.19
N THR A 16 -2.89 7.85 -11.06
CA THR A 16 -3.18 6.70 -10.19
C THR A 16 -4.26 7.03 -9.18
N VAL A 17 -5.17 6.08 -8.95
CA VAL A 17 -6.11 6.06 -7.83
C VAL A 17 -5.41 5.33 -6.67
N ASN A 18 -5.15 6.06 -5.59
CA ASN A 18 -4.51 5.49 -4.41
C ASN A 18 -5.59 4.92 -3.48
N LEU A 19 -5.44 3.65 -3.10
CA LEU A 19 -6.31 2.91 -2.20
C LEU A 19 -5.60 2.65 -0.87
N PRO A 20 -6.31 2.77 0.26
CA PRO A 20 -5.76 2.43 1.57
C PRO A 20 -5.46 0.93 1.66
N HIS A 21 -4.60 0.55 2.61
CA HIS A 21 -4.24 -0.86 2.82
C HIS A 21 -5.46 -1.77 3.10
N LYS A 22 -6.47 -1.23 3.80
CA LYS A 22 -7.71 -1.93 4.15
C LYS A 22 -8.73 -2.05 3.00
N ALA A 23 -8.42 -1.50 1.82
CA ALA A 23 -9.31 -1.57 0.66
C ALA A 23 -9.58 -3.02 0.26
N THR A 24 -10.84 -3.32 0.01
CA THR A 24 -11.35 -4.64 -0.36
C THR A 24 -11.37 -4.82 -1.87
N VAL A 25 -11.76 -6.02 -2.35
CA VAL A 25 -11.90 -6.29 -3.78
C VAL A 25 -13.12 -5.56 -4.34
N GLU A 26 -14.16 -5.42 -3.53
CA GLU A 26 -15.39 -4.70 -3.82
C GLU A 26 -15.11 -3.21 -4.08
N ASP A 27 -14.21 -2.60 -3.30
CA ASP A 27 -13.78 -1.21 -3.53
C ASP A 27 -13.11 -1.03 -4.89
N VAL A 28 -12.31 -2.02 -5.32
CA VAL A 28 -11.64 -2.02 -6.63
C VAL A 28 -12.67 -2.19 -7.75
N LEU A 29 -13.62 -3.11 -7.58
CA LEU A 29 -14.71 -3.33 -8.54
C LEU A 29 -15.51 -2.04 -8.75
N HIS A 30 -15.91 -1.39 -7.64
CA HIS A 30 -16.65 -0.14 -7.70
C HIS A 30 -15.88 0.96 -8.46
N ILE A 31 -14.56 1.05 -8.28
CA ILE A 31 -13.72 1.99 -9.04
C ILE A 31 -13.75 1.69 -10.55
N TYR A 32 -13.70 0.41 -10.95
CA TYR A 32 -13.79 0.03 -12.36
C TYR A 32 -15.17 0.34 -12.96
N GLU A 33 -16.25 0.03 -12.23
CA GLU A 33 -17.62 0.31 -12.66
C GLU A 33 -17.87 1.82 -12.82
N GLU A 34 -17.45 2.62 -11.84
CA GLU A 34 -17.53 4.08 -11.91
C GLU A 34 -16.71 4.64 -13.07
N GLY A 35 -15.48 4.14 -13.24
CA GLY A 35 -14.62 4.60 -14.32
C GLY A 35 -15.19 4.29 -15.71
N TRP A 36 -15.78 3.10 -15.89
CA TRP A 36 -16.49 2.76 -17.11
C TRP A 36 -17.70 3.66 -17.35
N ARG A 37 -18.55 3.85 -16.33
CA ARG A 37 -19.75 4.69 -16.44
C ARG A 37 -19.43 6.14 -16.75
N LEU A 38 -18.32 6.65 -16.23
CA LEU A 38 -17.84 8.01 -16.44
C LEU A 38 -16.98 8.18 -17.70
N GLY A 39 -16.80 7.13 -18.51
CA GLY A 39 -16.08 7.19 -19.79
C GLY A 39 -14.56 7.31 -19.67
N LEU A 40 -13.96 6.81 -18.58
CA LEU A 40 -12.50 6.75 -18.45
C LEU A 40 -11.91 5.71 -19.41
N LYS A 41 -10.86 6.11 -20.13
CA LYS A 41 -10.16 5.22 -21.08
C LYS A 41 -9.22 4.23 -20.40
N ALA A 42 -8.68 4.58 -19.23
CA ALA A 42 -7.83 3.71 -18.43
C ALA A 42 -7.86 4.11 -16.95
N ILE A 43 -7.58 3.15 -16.09
CA ILE A 43 -7.50 3.34 -14.64
C ILE A 43 -6.26 2.61 -14.13
N ALA A 44 -5.39 3.34 -13.43
CA ALA A 44 -4.27 2.76 -12.72
C ALA A 44 -4.55 2.83 -11.21
N ILE A 45 -4.43 1.69 -10.51
CA ILE A 45 -4.71 1.59 -9.09
C ILE A 45 -3.41 1.29 -8.34
N TYR A 46 -3.18 2.01 -7.25
CA TYR A 46 -2.12 1.73 -6.30
C TYR A 46 -2.73 1.46 -4.93
N LYS A 47 -2.62 0.22 -4.44
CA LYS A 47 -3.02 -0.13 -3.09
C LYS A 47 -1.81 -0.03 -2.17
N ASP A 48 -1.98 0.69 -1.06
CA ASP A 48 -0.90 0.87 -0.09
C ASP A 48 -0.37 -0.48 0.40
N CYS A 49 0.97 -0.56 0.50
CA CYS A 49 1.73 -1.76 0.88
C CYS A 49 1.64 -2.96 -0.09
N ALA A 50 1.08 -2.81 -1.30
CA ALA A 50 1.03 -3.90 -2.28
C ALA A 50 2.41 -4.44 -2.71
N LYS A 51 3.49 -3.69 -2.43
CA LYS A 51 4.87 -4.05 -2.77
C LYS A 51 5.65 -4.80 -1.67
N LEU A 52 5.04 -5.11 -0.52
CA LEU A 52 5.73 -5.87 0.54
C LEU A 52 6.24 -7.26 0.10
N LEU A 53 5.78 -7.77 -1.04
CA LEU A 53 6.19 -9.05 -1.63
C LEU A 53 7.38 -8.98 -2.61
N THR A 54 8.01 -7.81 -2.82
CA THR A 54 9.35 -7.78 -3.43
C THR A 54 10.32 -8.57 -2.54
N PRO A 55 11.19 -9.44 -3.10
CA PRO A 55 11.60 -10.71 -2.50
C PRO A 55 12.06 -10.54 -1.05
N PHE A 56 11.11 -10.78 -0.15
CA PHE A 56 11.34 -10.87 1.27
C PHE A 56 12.21 -12.10 1.49
N ARG A 57 13.38 -11.90 2.09
CA ARG A 57 14.30 -12.98 2.48
C ARG A 57 13.53 -14.08 3.20
N VAL A 58 13.72 -15.32 2.76
CA VAL A 58 13.38 -16.52 3.52
C VAL A 58 14.06 -16.40 4.89
N GLN A 59 13.29 -16.15 5.95
CA GLN A 59 13.77 -16.40 7.29
C GLN A 59 13.71 -17.91 7.47
N VAL A 60 14.89 -18.52 7.61
CA VAL A 60 14.99 -19.92 8.04
C VAL A 60 14.33 -19.99 9.41
N VAL A 61 13.14 -20.59 9.46
CA VAL A 61 12.45 -20.87 10.72
C VAL A 61 13.16 -22.05 11.36
N VAL A 62 13.89 -21.79 12.44
CA VAL A 62 14.37 -22.84 13.35
C VAL A 62 13.17 -23.24 14.22
N PRO A 63 12.74 -24.50 14.24
CA PRO A 63 11.56 -24.90 15.00
C PRO A 63 11.90 -24.96 16.49
N LEU A 64 11.19 -24.17 17.30
CA LEU A 64 11.13 -24.32 18.76
C LEU A 64 9.77 -24.92 19.17
N PRO A 65 9.73 -25.72 20.26
CA PRO A 65 8.72 -26.74 20.48
C PRO A 65 7.35 -26.18 20.89
N LYS A 66 6.31 -26.93 20.50
CA LYS A 66 4.89 -26.74 20.80
C LYS A 66 4.65 -26.75 22.32
N ASN A 67 4.10 -25.68 22.87
CA ASN A 67 3.14 -25.73 23.99
C ASN A 67 2.55 -24.35 24.34
N ARG A 68 1.26 -24.18 24.02
CA ARG A 68 0.16 -23.58 24.83
C ARG A 68 -0.87 -22.89 23.93
N LEU A 69 -1.95 -23.62 23.68
CA LEU A 69 -3.26 -23.07 23.35
C LEU A 69 -3.88 -22.51 24.64
N SER A 70 -4.30 -21.24 24.64
CA SER A 70 -5.49 -20.78 25.37
C SER A 70 -5.70 -19.27 25.19
N THR A 71 -6.83 -18.93 24.55
CA THR A 71 -7.71 -17.82 24.93
C THR A 71 -7.20 -16.39 24.70
N LEU A 72 -7.54 -15.81 23.55
CA LEU A 72 -7.74 -14.36 23.43
C LEU A 72 -9.15 -14.09 22.88
N LEU A 73 -10.00 -13.72 23.82
CA LEU A 73 -11.39 -13.29 23.66
C LEU A 73 -11.45 -12.02 22.82
N LEU A 74 -12.41 -11.97 21.90
CA LEU A 74 -12.79 -10.78 21.15
C LEU A 74 -13.36 -9.74 22.13
N PRO A 75 -12.85 -8.49 22.18
CA PRO A 75 -13.58 -7.41 22.82
C PRO A 75 -14.57 -6.80 21.82
N ASP A 76 -15.81 -6.89 22.26
CA ASP A 76 -17.04 -6.21 21.88
C ASP A 76 -16.87 -4.88 21.14
N ARG A 77 -17.52 -4.82 19.96
CA ARG A 77 -17.50 -3.70 19.01
C ARG A 77 -18.47 -2.62 19.48
N LYS A 78 -18.03 -1.70 20.33
CA LYS A 78 -18.75 -0.43 20.54
C LYS A 78 -18.47 0.53 19.39
N MET A 79 -19.43 0.62 18.48
CA MET A 79 -19.49 1.61 17.40
C MET A 79 -19.65 3.02 17.98
N SER A 80 -18.57 3.80 17.99
CA SER A 80 -18.62 5.25 18.23
C SER A 80 -18.44 6.01 16.92
N ILE A 81 -19.59 6.44 16.38
CA ILE A 81 -19.89 7.70 15.67
C ILE A 81 -18.74 8.34 14.87
N SER A 82 -18.89 8.22 13.55
CA SER A 82 -18.42 9.09 12.46
C SER A 82 -17.83 10.45 12.88
N SER A 83 -16.51 10.51 13.06
CA SER A 83 -15.77 11.74 12.80
C SER A 83 -15.28 11.71 11.35
N THR A 84 -15.73 12.65 10.54
CA THR A 84 -15.13 12.89 9.22
C THR A 84 -13.63 13.10 9.42
N PRO A 85 -12.75 12.33 8.76
CA PRO A 85 -11.32 12.48 8.97
C PRO A 85 -10.90 13.90 8.57
N ILE A 86 -10.42 14.66 9.54
CA ILE A 86 -9.81 15.96 9.28
C ILE A 86 -8.49 15.67 8.57
N TRP A 87 -8.42 16.00 7.29
CA TRP A 87 -7.22 15.81 6.48
C TRP A 87 -6.16 16.85 6.88
N VAL A 88 -5.39 16.53 7.92
CA VAL A 88 -4.25 17.35 8.33
C VAL A 88 -3.11 17.09 7.36
N ARG A 89 -2.63 18.13 6.69
CA ARG A 89 -1.44 18.05 5.85
C ARG A 89 -0.21 17.80 6.74
N VAL A 90 0.22 16.55 6.86
CA VAL A 90 1.48 16.19 7.51
C VAL A 90 2.62 16.43 6.53
N ARG A 91 3.65 17.18 6.94
CA ARG A 91 4.86 17.33 6.14
C ARG A 91 5.67 16.04 6.25
N LEU A 92 6.15 15.54 5.11
CA LEU A 92 7.05 14.40 5.10
C LEU A 92 8.34 14.74 5.88
N PRO A 93 8.89 13.78 6.66
CA PRO A 93 10.11 13.99 7.40
C PRO A 93 11.28 14.25 6.42
N LYS A 94 12.16 15.19 6.80
CA LYS A 94 13.34 15.56 6.00
C LYS A 94 14.31 14.40 5.79
N LYS A 95 14.35 13.44 6.72
CA LYS A 95 15.20 12.26 6.68
C LYS A 95 14.39 11.04 7.12
N ARG A 96 14.42 9.97 6.32
CA ARG A 96 13.81 8.68 6.65
C ARG A 96 14.87 7.73 7.18
N MET A 97 14.51 6.94 8.19
CA MET A 97 15.36 5.84 8.63
C MET A 97 15.53 4.83 7.50
N GLY A 98 16.68 4.16 7.48
CA GLY A 98 16.97 3.18 6.43
C GLY A 98 18.34 2.56 6.62
N PHE A 99 18.58 1.46 5.93
CA PHE A 99 19.86 0.76 5.96
C PHE A 99 20.39 0.60 4.54
N THR A 100 21.72 0.63 4.40
CA THR A 100 22.42 0.32 3.16
C THR A 100 23.01 -1.06 3.31
N ARG A 101 22.83 -1.93 2.32
CA ARG A 101 23.46 -3.24 2.26
C ARG A 101 24.30 -3.35 1.00
N GLU A 102 25.59 -3.66 1.18
CA GLU A 102 26.46 -4.08 0.08
C GLU A 102 26.08 -5.49 -0.35
N ALA A 103 26.02 -5.70 -1.65
CA ALA A 103 25.91 -7.00 -2.31
C ALA A 103 26.98 -7.06 -3.40
N ARG A 104 27.54 -8.24 -3.66
CA ARG A 104 28.46 -8.47 -4.78
C ARG A 104 27.84 -9.45 -5.75
N VAL A 105 27.84 -9.09 -7.03
CA VAL A 105 27.44 -9.97 -8.12
C VAL A 105 28.63 -10.06 -9.06
N ARG A 106 29.34 -11.19 -9.02
CA ARG A 106 30.64 -11.38 -9.68
C ARG A 106 31.62 -10.27 -9.23
N GLU A 107 32.23 -9.57 -10.18
CA GLU A 107 33.19 -8.48 -9.93
C GLU A 107 32.51 -7.13 -9.62
N HIS A 108 31.17 -7.05 -9.66
CA HIS A 108 30.45 -5.79 -9.46
C HIS A 108 29.94 -5.67 -8.02
N LYS A 109 30.24 -4.53 -7.40
CA LYS A 109 29.67 -4.13 -6.10
C LYS A 109 28.38 -3.36 -6.31
N ILE A 110 27.32 -3.79 -5.62
CA ILE A 110 25.99 -3.20 -5.64
C ILE A 110 25.67 -2.71 -4.24
N PHE A 111 25.14 -1.50 -4.09
CA PHE A 111 24.68 -0.96 -2.81
C PHE A 111 23.17 -0.76 -2.86
N LEU A 112 22.44 -1.49 -2.02
CA LEU A 112 20.99 -1.35 -1.90
C LEU A 112 20.66 -0.51 -0.66
N ARG A 113 19.99 0.63 -0.86
CA ARG A 113 19.46 1.46 0.23
C ARG A 113 17.96 1.25 0.37
N ILE A 114 17.52 0.72 1.50
CA ILE A 114 16.10 0.60 1.84
C ILE A 114 15.77 1.71 2.84
N ARG A 115 14.75 2.52 2.55
CA ARG A 115 14.20 3.51 3.48
C ARG A 115 12.89 2.97 4.02
N GLN A 116 12.75 2.95 5.34
CA GLN A 116 11.52 2.56 6.02
C GLN A 116 10.67 3.80 6.27
N HIS A 117 9.37 3.62 6.19
CA HIS A 117 8.38 4.56 6.68
C HIS A 117 7.87 4.06 8.05
N GLU A 118 7.40 4.98 8.90
CA GLU A 118 6.91 4.63 10.24
C GLU A 118 5.67 3.71 10.19
N ASP A 119 4.89 3.81 9.10
CA ASP A 119 3.68 3.01 8.89
C ASP A 119 3.96 1.57 8.38
N GLY A 120 5.23 1.16 8.26
CA GLY A 120 5.60 -0.16 7.72
C GLY A 120 5.45 -0.28 6.20
N CYS A 121 5.07 0.81 5.54
CA CYS A 121 4.95 1.02 4.09
C CYS A 121 5.56 2.39 3.78
#